data_AF-A0A142BES8-F1
#
_entry.id   AF-A0A142BES8-F1
#
_cell.length_a   1.000
_cell.length_b   1.000
_cell.length_c   1.000
_cell.angle_alpha   90.00
_cell.angle_beta   90.00
_cell.angle_gamma   90.00
#
_symmetry.space_group_name_H-M   'P 1'
#
loop_
_entity.id
_entity.type
_entity.pdbx_description
1 polymer ?
#
loop_
_entity_poly.entity_id
_entity_poly.type
_entity_poly.pdbx_seq_one_letter_code
_entity_poly.pdbx_strand_id
1 'polypeptide(L)'
;MDKVLNLWYGSGLYNMDVGSFAMIVVGFVLLYLAIRKQFEPLLLVPIGFGGIMANIPAAGLALPAIEQAMSIAHPHVVAAVAAALEVEVTGVTPYELVSLYNEAGVAVQQVVNAVVADFGYSNGVLYTFYEVAIATGVAPLVIFMGVGAMTDFGPLLANPKTLFLGAAAQFGIFATVLGAVGLSSLGLMNFSLADAAAIGIIGGADGPTAIYVSSVLAPELLGAIAVAAYSYMALVPLIQPPIMKALTTEEERKITMVQLRAVSKTERIVFPLLLLVLVALLLPDAAPLLGMFCFGNLMKECGVVERLSDTVQNALINIVTIFLGLAVGSKLVADKFLQPETLGILTLGIVAFCIGTATGLLMAKLMNKVSKHKVNPLIGSAGVSAVPMAARVANKVGLEANPQNFLLMHAMGPNVAGVIGSAVAAGVMIKYLSGM
;
A
#
# COMPACT_ATOMS: atom_id res chain seq x y z
N MET A 1 31.90 7.41 38.39
CA MET A 1 30.73 8.27 38.15
C MET A 1 30.51 8.47 36.66
N ASP A 2 31.57 8.78 35.90
CA ASP A 2 31.49 9.08 34.46
C ASP A 2 30.91 7.97 33.58
N LYS A 3 31.21 6.70 33.86
CA LYS A 3 30.60 5.56 33.13
C LYS A 3 29.09 5.42 33.37
N VAL A 4 28.60 5.81 34.55
CA VAL A 4 27.18 5.78 34.90
C VAL A 4 26.46 6.98 34.27
N LEU A 5 27.10 8.15 34.27
CA LEU A 5 26.60 9.33 33.57
C LEU A 5 26.53 9.10 32.05
N ASN A 6 27.54 8.46 31.45
CA ASN A 6 27.51 8.07 30.04
C ASN A 6 26.39 7.06 29.74
N LEU A 7 26.11 6.12 30.65
CA LEU A 7 24.99 5.19 30.49
C LEU A 7 23.63 5.92 30.57
N TRP A 8 23.52 6.91 31.45
CA TRP A 8 22.31 7.75 31.55
C TRP A 8 22.12 8.62 30.32
N TYR A 9 23.15 9.35 29.89
CA TYR A 9 23.11 10.21 28.70
C TYR A 9 22.99 9.41 27.40
N GLY A 10 23.45 8.17 27.35
CA GLY A 10 23.23 7.25 26.23
C GLY A 10 21.92 6.47 26.31
N SER A 11 21.15 6.61 27.39
CA SER A 11 19.90 5.88 27.55
C SER A 11 18.81 6.46 26.63
N GLY A 12 17.95 5.58 26.11
CA GLY A 12 16.78 6.01 25.34
C GLY A 12 15.81 6.86 26.17
N LEU A 13 15.82 6.73 27.50
CA LEU A 13 14.98 7.54 28.39
C LEU A 13 15.41 9.00 28.42
N TYR A 14 16.72 9.25 28.39
CA TYR A 14 17.27 10.61 28.39
C TYR A 14 17.14 11.29 27.02
N ASN A 15 17.32 10.54 25.94
CA ASN A 15 17.26 11.06 24.56
C ASN A 15 15.85 11.05 23.95
N MET A 16 14.81 10.72 24.74
CA MET A 16 13.44 10.64 24.24
C MET A 16 12.91 12.04 23.92
N ASP A 17 12.69 12.32 22.64
CA ASP A 17 11.95 13.50 22.20
C ASP A 17 10.43 13.21 22.18
N VAL A 18 9.64 14.30 22.15
CA VAL A 18 8.17 14.22 22.19
C VAL A 18 7.59 13.53 20.96
N GLY A 19 8.20 13.72 19.78
CA GLY A 19 7.75 13.12 18.53
C GLY A 19 7.96 11.61 18.54
N SER A 20 9.17 11.16 18.88
CA SER A 20 9.49 9.73 19.00
C SER A 20 8.60 9.04 20.03
N PHE A 21 8.35 9.67 21.18
CA PHE A 21 7.43 9.14 22.18
C PHE A 21 6.00 8.98 21.62
N ALA A 22 5.48 10.01 20.96
CA ALA A 22 4.16 9.95 20.33
C ALA A 22 4.07 8.84 19.28
N MET A 23 5.12 8.64 18.47
CA MET A 23 5.17 7.57 17.48
C MET A 23 5.26 6.17 18.09
N ILE A 24 5.97 6.00 19.21
CA ILE A 24 5.94 4.73 19.97
C ILE A 24 4.52 4.43 20.44
N VAL A 25 3.79 5.44 20.94
CA VAL A 25 2.37 5.28 21.32
C VAL A 25 1.51 4.89 20.11
N VAL A 26 1.69 5.54 18.96
CA VAL A 26 1.01 5.15 17.71
C VAL A 26 1.34 3.71 17.34
N GLY A 27 2.60 3.29 17.44
CA GLY A 27 3.02 1.90 17.21
C GLY A 27 2.30 0.91 18.12
N PHE A 28 2.15 1.23 19.41
CA PHE A 28 1.34 0.42 20.33
C PHE A 28 -0.16 0.41 19.97
N VAL A 29 -0.71 1.52 19.48
CA VAL A 29 -2.09 1.58 18.97
C VAL A 29 -2.26 0.67 17.75
N LEU A 30 -1.32 0.69 16.81
CA LEU A 30 -1.33 -0.21 15.65
C LEU A 30 -1.26 -1.68 16.09
N LEU A 31 -0.38 -2.02 17.04
CA LEU A 31 -0.31 -3.37 17.59
C LEU A 31 -1.62 -3.77 18.30
N TYR A 32 -2.25 -2.86 19.05
CA TYR A 32 -3.54 -3.12 19.67
C TYR A 32 -4.64 -3.41 18.63
N LEU A 33 -4.73 -2.59 17.58
CA LEU A 33 -5.68 -2.80 16.48
C LEU A 33 -5.42 -4.13 15.78
N ALA A 34 -4.16 -4.45 15.48
CA ALA A 34 -3.78 -5.68 14.82
C ALA A 34 -4.07 -6.92 15.68
N ILE A 35 -3.70 -6.92 16.96
CA ILE A 35 -3.79 -8.10 17.84
C ILE A 35 -5.19 -8.25 18.44
N ARG A 36 -5.75 -7.19 19.04
CA ARG A 36 -7.03 -7.28 19.75
C ARG A 36 -8.22 -7.21 18.81
N LYS A 37 -8.13 -6.38 17.77
CA LYS A 37 -9.22 -6.19 16.81
C LYS A 37 -9.05 -7.02 15.53
N GLN A 38 -7.89 -7.65 15.32
CA GLN A 38 -7.59 -8.49 14.15
C GLN A 38 -7.66 -7.70 12.83
N PHE A 39 -7.21 -6.45 12.85
CA PHE A 39 -7.12 -5.59 11.67
C PHE A 39 -5.85 -5.93 10.90
N GLU A 40 -5.98 -6.58 9.74
CA GLU A 40 -4.87 -6.99 8.85
C GLU A 40 -3.61 -7.44 9.62
N PRO A 41 -3.72 -8.41 10.55
CA PRO A 41 -2.68 -8.69 11.54
C PRO A 41 -1.36 -9.14 10.90
N LEU A 42 -1.42 -9.77 9.72
CA LEU A 42 -0.25 -10.25 8.99
C LEU A 42 0.71 -9.12 8.60
N LEU A 43 0.19 -7.92 8.34
CA LEU A 43 0.97 -6.75 7.94
C LEU A 43 1.03 -5.69 9.02
N LEU A 44 -0.08 -5.43 9.72
CA LEU A 44 -0.17 -4.36 10.70
C LEU A 44 0.66 -4.65 11.96
N VAL A 45 0.88 -5.92 12.33
CA VAL A 45 1.78 -6.28 13.43
C VAL A 45 3.24 -5.91 13.10
N PRO A 46 3.84 -6.40 11.98
CA PRO A 46 5.17 -5.96 11.57
C PRO A 46 5.30 -4.44 11.39
N ILE A 47 4.29 -3.77 10.82
CA ILE A 47 4.30 -2.30 10.63
C ILE A 47 4.34 -1.57 11.99
N GLY A 48 3.45 -1.95 12.92
CA GLY A 48 3.41 -1.35 14.25
C GLY A 48 4.69 -1.59 15.04
N PHE A 49 5.25 -2.81 14.96
CA PHE A 49 6.51 -3.15 15.60
C PHE A 49 7.70 -2.39 14.98
N GLY A 50 7.76 -2.31 13.65
CA GLY A 50 8.75 -1.52 12.93
C GLY A 50 8.67 -0.04 13.28
N GLY A 51 7.47 0.52 13.44
CA GLY A 51 7.27 1.90 13.89
C GLY A 51 7.78 2.14 15.32
N ILE A 52 7.58 1.19 16.25
CA ILE A 52 8.18 1.30 17.59
C ILE A 52 9.71 1.29 17.49
N MET A 53 10.28 0.35 16.74
CA MET A 53 11.74 0.23 16.56
C MET A 53 12.36 1.45 15.87
N ALA A 54 11.67 2.04 14.90
CA ALA A 54 12.14 3.21 14.16
C ALA A 54 12.28 4.46 15.04
N ASN A 55 11.52 4.54 16.13
CA ASN A 55 11.51 5.68 17.05
C ASN A 55 12.20 5.38 18.39
N ILE A 56 13.00 4.31 18.48
CA ILE A 56 13.84 4.09 19.67
C ILE A 56 14.96 5.15 19.65
N PRO A 57 15.02 6.06 20.63
CA PRO A 57 16.00 7.13 20.63
C PRO A 57 17.42 6.59 20.66
N ALA A 58 18.33 7.25 19.92
CA ALA A 58 19.74 6.90 19.80
C ALA A 58 20.05 5.50 19.22
N ALA A 59 19.05 4.75 18.72
CA ALA A 59 19.28 3.42 18.17
C ALA A 59 19.59 3.42 16.65
N GLY A 60 19.20 4.47 15.92
CA GLY A 60 19.51 4.64 14.50
C GLY A 60 18.91 3.59 13.55
N LEU A 61 18.03 2.72 14.03
CA LEU A 61 17.62 1.49 13.31
C LEU A 61 16.94 1.74 11.96
N ALA A 62 16.25 2.88 11.80
CA ALA A 62 15.56 3.27 10.57
C ALA A 62 16.28 4.36 9.78
N LEU A 63 17.46 4.79 10.23
CA LEU A 63 18.20 5.89 9.62
C LEU A 63 19.28 5.37 8.66
N PRO A 64 19.53 6.07 7.52
CA PRO A 64 20.70 5.82 6.69
C PRO A 64 21.98 6.17 7.46
N ALA A 65 23.11 5.61 7.01
CA ALA A 65 24.40 5.79 7.66
C ALA A 65 24.78 7.27 7.82
N ILE A 66 24.50 8.10 6.80
CA ILE A 66 24.78 9.54 6.83
C ILE A 66 23.98 10.26 7.92
N GLU A 67 22.68 9.98 8.08
CA GLU A 67 21.86 10.59 9.12
C GLU A 67 22.30 10.15 10.51
N GLN A 68 22.69 8.87 10.67
CA GLN A 68 23.28 8.40 11.93
C GLN A 68 24.57 9.14 12.26
N ALA A 69 25.47 9.28 11.29
CA ALA A 69 26.73 10.00 11.45
C ALA A 69 26.51 11.46 11.83
N MET A 70 25.55 12.12 11.19
CA MET A 70 25.20 13.52 11.48
C MET A 70 24.48 13.69 12.82
N SER A 71 23.74 12.67 13.30
CA SER A 71 23.08 12.73 14.61
C SER A 71 24.05 12.62 15.80
N ILE A 72 25.19 11.95 15.63
CA ILE A 72 26.22 11.76 16.66
C ILE A 72 27.38 12.78 16.50
N ALA A 73 27.39 13.54 15.38
CA ALA A 73 28.11 14.79 15.12
C ALA A 73 29.55 14.90 15.69
N HIS A 74 30.41 13.91 15.45
CA HIS A 74 31.83 14.08 15.73
C HIS A 74 32.44 15.10 14.74
N PRO A 75 33.17 16.14 15.21
CA PRO A 75 33.69 17.21 14.34
C PRO A 75 34.51 16.71 13.14
N HIS A 76 35.24 15.61 13.32
CA HIS A 76 36.03 14.98 12.25
C HIS A 76 35.15 14.35 11.15
N VAL A 77 34.01 13.77 11.52
CA VAL A 77 33.08 13.13 10.58
C VAL A 77 32.36 14.21 9.78
N VAL A 78 31.92 15.28 10.45
CA VAL A 78 31.30 16.45 9.81
C VAL A 78 32.24 17.09 8.80
N ALA A 79 33.52 17.28 9.16
CA ALA A 79 34.52 17.84 8.25
C ALA A 79 34.78 16.93 7.03
N ALA A 80 34.84 15.61 7.22
CA ALA A 80 35.06 14.66 6.12
C ALA A 80 33.86 14.60 5.16
N VAL A 81 32.63 14.64 5.68
CA VAL A 81 31.41 14.69 4.87
C VAL A 81 31.31 16.01 4.11
N ALA A 82 31.59 17.14 4.75
CA ALA A 82 31.59 18.45 4.10
C ALA A 82 32.63 18.52 2.97
N ALA A 83 33.82 17.94 3.17
CA ALA A 83 34.84 17.82 2.12
C ALA A 83 34.36 16.94 0.95
N ALA A 84 33.67 15.84 1.23
CA ALA A 84 33.10 14.96 0.21
C ALA A 84 31.95 15.61 -0.58
N LEU A 85 31.24 16.57 0.02
CA LEU A 85 30.20 17.38 -0.62
C LEU A 85 30.76 18.66 -1.28
N GLU A 86 32.07 18.89 -1.22
CA GLU A 86 32.75 20.09 -1.73
C GLU A 86 32.24 21.42 -1.09
N VAL A 87 31.88 21.38 0.19
CA VAL A 87 31.36 22.54 0.94
C VAL A 87 32.35 22.96 2.02
N GLU A 88 32.51 24.27 2.22
CA GLU A 88 33.31 24.78 3.34
C GLU A 88 32.69 24.40 4.69
N VAL A 89 33.51 23.85 5.60
CA VAL A 89 33.06 23.37 6.92
C VAL A 89 32.60 24.52 7.84
N THR A 90 33.04 25.74 7.58
CA THR A 90 32.78 26.91 8.44
C THR A 90 31.34 27.40 8.31
N GLY A 91 30.51 27.04 9.29
CA GLY A 91 29.13 27.56 9.42
C GLY A 91 28.04 26.60 8.96
N VAL A 92 28.40 25.41 8.47
CA VAL A 92 27.44 24.40 8.00
C VAL A 92 27.02 23.49 9.16
N THR A 93 25.72 23.36 9.36
CA THR A 93 25.14 22.47 10.37
C THR A 93 25.07 21.03 9.87
N PRO A 94 25.10 20.02 10.76
CA PRO A 94 24.91 18.62 10.35
C PRO A 94 23.62 18.38 9.57
N TYR A 95 22.56 19.14 9.87
CA TYR A 95 21.29 19.08 9.14
C TYR A 95 21.42 19.57 7.70
N GLU A 96 22.13 20.67 7.47
CA GLU A 96 22.37 21.20 6.12
C GLU A 96 23.20 20.24 5.26
N LEU A 97 24.15 19.50 5.85
CA LEU A 97 24.90 18.47 5.14
C LEU A 97 23.99 17.31 4.69
N VAL A 98 23.01 16.91 5.51
CA VAL A 98 22.02 15.90 5.11
C VAL A 98 21.14 16.40 3.96
N SER A 99 20.69 17.66 3.99
CA SER A 99 19.91 18.22 2.88
C SER A 99 20.73 18.30 1.59
N LEU A 100 21.98 18.76 1.67
CA LEU A 100 22.87 18.83 0.52
C LEU A 100 23.19 17.44 -0.03
N TYR A 101 23.38 16.44 0.84
CA TYR A 101 23.50 15.04 0.43
C TYR A 101 22.26 14.55 -0.33
N ASN A 102 21.06 14.85 0.15
CA ASN A 102 19.81 14.43 -0.50
C ASN A 102 19.61 15.07 -1.88
N GLU A 103 20.13 16.28 -2.09
CA GLU A 103 20.11 17.00 -3.37
C GLU A 103 21.29 16.61 -4.29
N ALA A 104 22.31 15.95 -3.76
CA ALA A 104 23.51 15.59 -4.52
C ALA A 104 23.22 14.50 -5.56
N GLY A 105 24.01 14.49 -6.63
CA GLY A 105 23.97 13.42 -7.62
C GLY A 105 24.40 12.06 -7.02
N VAL A 106 23.90 10.96 -7.61
CA VAL A 106 24.14 9.58 -7.11
C VAL A 106 25.63 9.27 -6.91
N ALA A 107 26.51 9.76 -7.78
CA ALA A 107 27.95 9.56 -7.65
C ALA A 107 28.52 10.20 -6.38
N VAL A 108 28.08 11.42 -6.04
CA VAL A 108 28.49 12.13 -4.82
C VAL A 108 27.92 11.42 -3.59
N GLN A 109 26.66 10.99 -3.64
CA GLN A 109 26.05 10.23 -2.55
C GLN A 109 26.82 8.93 -2.25
N GLN A 110 27.30 8.22 -3.27
CA GLN A 110 28.12 7.02 -3.08
C GLN A 110 29.46 7.32 -2.41
N VAL A 111 30.12 8.42 -2.78
CA VAL A 111 31.37 8.86 -2.14
C VAL A 111 31.12 9.21 -0.67
N VAL A 112 30.08 9.99 -0.38
CA VAL A 112 29.72 10.35 1.00
C VAL A 112 29.41 9.10 1.83
N ASN A 113 28.65 8.15 1.28
CA ASN A 113 28.33 6.89 1.97
C ASN A 113 29.59 6.07 2.27
N ALA A 114 30.57 6.04 1.36
CA ALA A 114 31.85 5.38 1.60
C ALA A 114 32.64 6.06 2.72
N VAL A 115 32.71 7.40 2.72
CA VAL A 115 33.37 8.18 3.77
C VAL A 115 32.75 7.91 5.13
N VAL A 116 31.42 7.92 5.21
CA VAL A 116 30.70 7.65 6.47
C VAL A 116 30.93 6.20 6.95
N ALA A 117 31.03 5.25 6.03
CA ALA A 117 31.35 3.86 6.34
C ALA A 117 32.79 3.69 6.89
N ASP A 118 33.77 4.47 6.40
CA ASP A 118 35.13 4.47 6.93
C ASP A 118 35.20 4.92 8.40
N PHE A 119 34.26 5.75 8.84
CA PHE A 119 34.10 6.14 10.25
C PHE A 119 33.31 5.13 11.09
N GLY A 120 32.91 3.99 10.52
CA GLY A 120 32.23 2.90 11.22
C GLY A 120 30.72 3.05 11.35
N TYR A 121 30.11 4.00 10.63
CA TYR A 121 28.66 4.13 10.55
C TYR A 121 28.09 3.27 9.42
N SER A 122 26.96 2.62 9.68
CA SER A 122 26.29 1.77 8.71
C SER A 122 24.79 2.03 8.69
N ASN A 123 24.13 1.62 7.61
CA ASN A 123 22.68 1.73 7.52
C ASN A 123 22.02 0.96 8.67
N GLY A 124 21.00 1.57 9.27
CA GLY A 124 20.19 0.91 10.28
C GLY A 124 19.47 -0.30 9.66
N VAL A 125 19.25 -1.35 10.45
CA VAL A 125 18.68 -2.60 9.93
C VAL A 125 17.32 -2.41 9.24
N LEU A 126 16.45 -1.53 9.76
CA LEU A 126 15.15 -1.24 9.15
C LEU A 126 15.31 -0.40 7.89
N TYR A 127 16.29 0.50 7.86
CA TYR A 127 16.62 1.24 6.64
C TYR A 127 17.11 0.30 5.55
N THR A 128 17.96 -0.68 5.88
CA THR A 128 18.39 -1.71 4.93
C THR A 128 17.22 -2.54 4.41
N PHE A 129 16.25 -2.90 5.27
CA PHE A 129 15.03 -3.54 4.80
C PHE A 129 14.23 -2.64 3.86
N TYR A 130 14.09 -1.34 4.16
CA TYR A 130 13.46 -0.39 3.25
C TYR A 130 14.18 -0.31 1.90
N GLU A 131 15.49 -0.14 1.91
CA GLU A 131 16.31 -0.02 0.71
C GLU A 131 16.18 -1.26 -0.17
N VAL A 132 16.34 -2.46 0.40
CA VAL A 132 16.31 -3.72 -0.35
C VAL A 132 14.90 -4.13 -0.74
N ALA A 133 13.91 -3.99 0.14
CA ALA A 133 12.57 -4.54 -0.08
C ALA A 133 11.63 -3.57 -0.81
N ILE A 134 11.65 -2.28 -0.42
CA ILE A 134 10.68 -1.28 -0.90
C ILE A 134 11.29 -0.40 -1.99
N ALA A 135 12.47 0.18 -1.75
CA ALA A 135 13.07 1.13 -2.68
C ALA A 135 13.44 0.47 -4.03
N THR A 136 13.80 -0.81 -4.03
CA THR A 136 13.97 -1.60 -5.28
C THR A 136 12.64 -1.97 -5.95
N GLY A 137 11.50 -1.81 -5.28
CA GLY A 137 10.19 -2.27 -5.73
C GLY A 137 9.95 -3.77 -5.62
N VAL A 138 10.93 -4.58 -5.18
CA VAL A 138 10.85 -6.05 -5.24
C VAL A 138 9.77 -6.62 -4.32
N ALA A 139 9.70 -6.20 -3.05
CA ALA A 139 8.79 -6.81 -2.08
C ALA A 139 7.30 -6.58 -2.41
N PRO A 140 6.84 -5.36 -2.78
CA PRO A 140 5.46 -5.16 -3.21
C PRO A 140 5.08 -6.06 -4.40
N LEU A 141 5.98 -6.21 -5.38
CA LEU A 141 5.77 -7.06 -6.56
C LEU A 141 5.69 -8.55 -6.21
N VAL A 142 6.55 -9.04 -5.31
CA VAL A 142 6.52 -10.44 -4.86
C VAL A 142 5.27 -10.74 -4.03
N ILE A 143 4.81 -9.81 -3.19
CA ILE A 143 3.51 -9.96 -2.52
C ILE A 143 2.38 -10.01 -3.54
N PHE A 144 2.41 -9.14 -4.55
CA PHE A 144 1.38 -9.10 -5.59
C PHE A 144 1.35 -10.38 -6.44
N MET A 145 2.51 -10.99 -6.69
CA MET A 145 2.61 -12.35 -7.24
C MET A 145 1.94 -13.39 -6.33
N GLY A 146 2.16 -13.31 -5.02
CA GLY A 146 1.47 -14.15 -4.04
C GLY A 146 -0.05 -13.97 -4.06
N VAL A 147 -0.54 -12.72 -4.16
CA VAL A 147 -1.97 -12.42 -4.34
C VAL A 147 -2.50 -13.08 -5.63
N GLY A 148 -1.75 -13.01 -6.73
CA GLY A 148 -2.08 -13.70 -7.98
C GLY A 148 -2.20 -15.23 -7.82
N ALA A 149 -1.29 -15.83 -7.06
CA ALA A 149 -1.30 -17.27 -6.75
C ALA A 149 -2.46 -17.70 -5.84
N MET A 150 -2.94 -16.83 -4.96
CA MET A 150 -4.10 -17.09 -4.11
C MET A 150 -5.44 -16.85 -4.83
N THR A 151 -5.46 -15.99 -5.83
CA THR A 151 -6.69 -15.51 -6.48
C THR A 151 -7.35 -16.57 -7.37
N ASP A 152 -8.66 -16.75 -7.25
CA ASP A 152 -9.48 -17.58 -8.16
C ASP A 152 -10.19 -16.70 -9.19
N PHE A 153 -9.88 -16.90 -10.46
CA PHE A 153 -10.45 -16.14 -11.58
C PHE A 153 -11.71 -16.79 -12.15
N GLY A 154 -12.07 -18.00 -11.71
CA GLY A 154 -13.29 -18.69 -12.13
C GLY A 154 -14.53 -17.81 -12.03
N PRO A 155 -14.78 -17.14 -10.88
CA PRO A 155 -15.85 -16.15 -10.73
C PRO A 155 -15.88 -15.04 -11.77
N LEU A 156 -14.72 -14.46 -12.08
CA LEU A 156 -14.57 -13.35 -13.02
C LEU A 156 -14.81 -13.82 -14.46
N LEU A 157 -14.18 -14.94 -14.84
CA LEU A 157 -14.30 -15.55 -16.17
C LEU A 157 -15.72 -16.01 -16.45
N ALA A 158 -16.40 -16.58 -15.44
CA ALA A 158 -17.77 -17.05 -15.60
C ALA A 158 -18.75 -15.92 -15.95
N ASN A 159 -18.53 -14.71 -15.44
CA ASN A 159 -19.32 -13.52 -15.79
C ASN A 159 -18.42 -12.29 -16.05
N PRO A 160 -17.86 -12.15 -17.26
CA PRO A 160 -16.89 -11.10 -17.59
C PRO A 160 -17.45 -9.68 -17.47
N LYS A 161 -18.79 -9.52 -17.50
CA LYS A 161 -19.44 -8.21 -17.30
C LYS A 161 -19.10 -7.61 -15.93
N THR A 162 -18.71 -8.43 -14.96
CA THR A 162 -18.29 -7.97 -13.63
C THR A 162 -16.98 -7.16 -13.65
N LEU A 163 -16.19 -7.20 -14.74
CA LEU A 163 -15.05 -6.31 -14.96
C LEU A 163 -15.44 -4.83 -14.86
N PHE A 164 -16.61 -4.46 -15.36
CA PHE A 164 -17.10 -3.08 -15.30
C PHE A 164 -17.39 -2.60 -13.87
N LEU A 165 -17.75 -3.51 -12.96
CA LEU A 165 -17.96 -3.20 -11.55
C LEU A 165 -16.63 -2.88 -10.86
N GLY A 166 -15.60 -3.70 -11.14
CA GLY A 166 -14.23 -3.44 -10.68
C GLY A 166 -13.67 -2.14 -11.24
N ALA A 167 -13.92 -1.84 -12.51
CA ALA A 167 -13.51 -0.59 -13.15
C ALA A 167 -14.17 0.64 -12.50
N ALA A 168 -15.49 0.60 -12.26
CA ALA A 168 -16.20 1.71 -11.63
C ALA A 168 -15.77 1.94 -10.16
N ALA A 169 -15.36 0.89 -9.44
CA ALA A 169 -14.84 1.02 -8.08
C ALA A 169 -13.53 1.84 -8.05
N GLN A 170 -12.73 1.82 -9.12
CA GLN A 170 -11.50 2.62 -9.23
C GLN A 170 -11.75 4.12 -9.35
N PHE A 171 -13.00 4.55 -9.55
CA PHE A 171 -13.33 5.98 -9.48
C PHE A 171 -12.99 6.59 -8.10
N GLY A 172 -12.99 5.77 -7.04
CA GLY A 172 -12.50 6.19 -5.72
C GLY A 172 -11.06 6.72 -5.75
N ILE A 173 -10.18 6.13 -6.57
CA ILE A 173 -8.80 6.61 -6.74
C ILE A 173 -8.79 8.02 -7.31
N PHE A 174 -9.39 8.21 -8.48
CA PHE A 174 -9.39 9.49 -9.18
C PHE A 174 -10.12 10.60 -8.41
N ALA A 175 -11.23 10.27 -7.76
CA ALA A 175 -11.92 11.22 -6.89
C ALA A 175 -11.05 11.67 -5.71
N THR A 176 -10.20 10.78 -5.19
CA THR A 176 -9.26 11.10 -4.12
C THR A 176 -8.11 11.97 -4.60
N VAL A 177 -7.59 11.72 -5.81
CA VAL A 177 -6.62 12.62 -6.46
C VAL A 177 -7.21 14.02 -6.61
N LEU A 178 -8.44 14.14 -7.12
CA LEU A 178 -9.15 15.42 -7.23
C LEU A 178 -9.38 16.07 -5.86
N GLY A 179 -9.67 15.27 -4.84
CA GLY A 179 -9.79 15.73 -3.45
C GLY A 179 -8.48 16.31 -2.91
N ALA A 180 -7.36 15.61 -3.12
CA ALA A 180 -6.02 16.06 -2.69
C ALA A 180 -5.61 17.35 -3.41
N VAL A 181 -5.76 17.41 -4.74
CA VAL A 181 -5.50 18.63 -5.52
C VAL A 181 -6.45 19.76 -5.09
N GLY A 182 -7.71 19.44 -4.79
CA GLY A 182 -8.68 20.36 -4.21
C GLY A 182 -8.19 20.97 -2.90
N LEU A 183 -7.73 20.15 -1.96
CA LEU A 183 -7.15 20.61 -0.69
C LEU A 183 -5.93 21.52 -0.90
N SER A 184 -5.08 21.21 -1.88
CA SER A 184 -3.97 22.08 -2.30
C SER A 184 -4.43 23.42 -2.85
N SER A 185 -5.39 23.41 -3.77
CA SER A 185 -5.93 24.66 -4.35
C SER A 185 -6.64 25.56 -3.34
N LEU A 186 -7.21 24.98 -2.27
CA LEU A 186 -7.85 25.71 -1.17
C LEU A 186 -6.84 26.22 -0.12
N GLY A 187 -5.55 25.89 -0.27
CA GLY A 187 -4.48 26.28 0.66
C GLY A 187 -4.55 25.58 2.01
N LEU A 188 -5.25 24.44 2.11
CA LEU A 188 -5.39 23.68 3.37
C LEU A 188 -4.20 22.76 3.63
N MET A 189 -3.63 22.16 2.57
CA MET A 189 -2.49 21.23 2.61
C MET A 189 -1.67 21.37 1.34
N ASN A 190 -0.36 21.13 1.37
CA ASN A 190 0.49 21.27 0.17
C ASN A 190 0.82 19.90 -0.42
N PHE A 191 -0.09 19.36 -1.24
CA PHE A 191 0.19 18.16 -2.02
C PHE A 191 0.64 18.52 -3.44
N SER A 192 1.80 18.00 -3.84
CA SER A 192 2.20 17.94 -5.24
C SER A 192 1.23 17.06 -6.03
N LEU A 193 1.27 17.12 -7.36
CA LEU A 193 0.45 16.22 -8.18
C LEU A 193 0.89 14.75 -8.02
N ALA A 194 2.18 14.50 -7.79
CA ALA A 194 2.72 13.17 -7.50
C ALA A 194 2.23 12.66 -6.14
N ASP A 195 2.21 13.52 -5.13
CA ASP A 195 1.69 13.20 -3.79
C ASP A 195 0.20 12.86 -3.87
N ALA A 196 -0.58 13.73 -4.51
CA ALA A 196 -2.02 13.53 -4.72
C ALA A 196 -2.31 12.21 -5.44
N ALA A 197 -1.47 11.85 -6.41
CA ALA A 197 -1.56 10.58 -7.11
C ALA A 197 -1.27 9.38 -6.20
N ALA A 198 -0.16 9.41 -5.44
CA ALA A 198 0.18 8.35 -4.50
C ALA A 198 -0.92 8.17 -3.43
N ILE A 199 -1.48 9.25 -2.90
CA ILE A 199 -2.60 9.26 -1.95
C ILE A 199 -3.85 8.66 -2.59
N GLY A 200 -4.11 8.99 -3.87
CA GLY A 200 -5.26 8.49 -4.60
C GLY A 200 -5.34 6.96 -4.64
N ILE A 201 -4.21 6.26 -4.77
CA ILE A 201 -4.19 4.80 -4.88
C ILE A 201 -4.76 4.09 -3.65
N ILE A 202 -4.80 4.74 -2.48
CA ILE A 202 -5.49 4.23 -1.29
C ILE A 202 -6.93 3.81 -1.62
N GLY A 203 -7.61 4.57 -2.49
CA GLY A 203 -8.98 4.29 -2.94
C GLY A 203 -9.16 2.96 -3.68
N GLY A 204 -8.09 2.38 -4.20
CA GLY A 204 -8.10 1.05 -4.82
C GLY A 204 -8.30 -0.06 -3.80
N ALA A 205 -7.95 0.19 -2.52
CA ALA A 205 -7.90 -0.80 -1.45
C ALA A 205 -6.92 -1.96 -1.71
N ASP A 206 -5.84 -1.68 -2.43
CA ASP A 206 -4.79 -2.64 -2.78
C ASP A 206 -3.45 -2.20 -2.18
N GLY A 207 -3.14 -2.73 -1.00
CA GLY A 207 -1.94 -2.37 -0.24
C GLY A 207 -0.62 -2.52 -1.01
N PRO A 208 -0.32 -3.67 -1.64
CA PRO A 208 0.88 -3.85 -2.46
C PRO A 208 1.01 -2.81 -3.58
N THR A 209 -0.07 -2.52 -4.29
CA THR A 209 -0.06 -1.51 -5.35
C THR A 209 0.13 -0.10 -4.77
N ALA A 210 -0.52 0.23 -3.65
CA ALA A 210 -0.35 1.52 -2.98
C ALA A 210 1.10 1.74 -2.52
N ILE A 211 1.72 0.73 -1.92
CA ILE A 211 3.13 0.79 -1.53
C ILE A 211 4.01 0.99 -2.76
N TYR A 212 3.81 0.20 -3.82
CA TYR A 212 4.60 0.32 -5.03
C TYR A 212 4.50 1.72 -5.65
N VAL A 213 3.30 2.25 -5.85
CA VAL A 213 3.12 3.59 -6.43
C VAL A 213 3.71 4.67 -5.52
N SER A 214 3.48 4.60 -4.20
CA SER A 214 4.08 5.56 -3.27
C SER A 214 5.61 5.51 -3.26
N SER A 215 6.23 4.32 -3.40
CA SER A 215 7.69 4.19 -3.48
C SER A 215 8.29 4.80 -4.75
N VAL A 216 7.48 4.98 -5.81
CA VAL A 216 7.92 5.56 -7.08
C VAL A 216 7.60 7.05 -7.16
N LEU A 217 6.42 7.47 -6.67
CA LEU A 217 5.91 8.84 -6.84
C LEU A 217 6.10 9.74 -5.61
N ALA A 218 5.99 9.20 -4.39
CA ALA A 218 6.02 9.98 -3.15
C ALA A 218 6.63 9.17 -1.97
N PRO A 219 7.95 8.85 -2.01
CA PRO A 219 8.58 7.97 -1.02
C PRO A 219 8.51 8.48 0.41
N GLU A 220 8.44 9.80 0.60
CA GLU A 220 8.29 10.47 1.88
C GLU A 220 6.90 10.27 2.51
N LEU A 221 5.85 10.11 1.69
CA LEU A 221 4.48 9.85 2.16
C LEU A 221 4.15 8.35 2.33
N LEU A 222 5.08 7.47 1.94
CA LEU A 222 4.86 6.02 1.92
C LEU A 222 4.38 5.47 3.27
N GLY A 223 4.96 5.93 4.39
CA GLY A 223 4.57 5.47 5.73
C GLY A 223 3.10 5.74 6.03
N ALA A 224 2.66 6.98 5.80
CA ALA A 224 1.28 7.41 6.00
C ALA A 224 0.31 6.69 5.05
N ILE A 225 0.66 6.58 3.77
CA ILE A 225 -0.16 5.92 2.74
C ILE A 225 -0.35 4.44 3.07
N ALA A 226 0.73 3.74 3.43
CA ALA A 226 0.67 2.31 3.74
C ALA A 226 -0.16 2.03 5.01
N VAL A 227 0.03 2.82 6.08
CA VAL A 227 -0.80 2.70 7.30
C VAL A 227 -2.27 2.97 6.99
N ALA A 228 -2.57 4.02 6.21
CA ALA A 228 -3.92 4.34 5.79
C ALA A 228 -4.54 3.20 4.97
N ALA A 229 -3.83 2.70 3.96
CA ALA A 229 -4.31 1.62 3.08
C ALA A 229 -4.73 0.37 3.87
N TYR A 230 -3.85 -0.18 4.71
CA TYR A 230 -4.17 -1.40 5.46
C TYR A 230 -5.19 -1.17 6.58
N SER A 231 -5.17 -0.01 7.23
CA SER A 231 -6.17 0.34 8.25
C SER A 231 -7.57 0.44 7.63
N TYR A 232 -7.70 1.04 6.45
CA TYR A 232 -8.99 1.19 5.77
C TYR A 232 -9.48 -0.09 5.12
N MET A 233 -8.58 -0.94 4.60
CA MET A 233 -8.93 -2.29 4.17
C MET A 233 -9.58 -3.10 5.30
N ALA A 234 -9.05 -3.03 6.53
CA ALA A 234 -9.64 -3.69 7.69
C ALA A 234 -10.99 -3.07 8.12
N LEU A 235 -11.22 -1.79 7.80
CA LEU A 235 -12.46 -1.06 8.10
C LEU A 235 -13.56 -1.23 7.04
N VAL A 236 -13.30 -1.96 5.95
CA VAL A 236 -14.30 -2.29 4.92
C VAL A 236 -15.62 -2.83 5.50
N PRO A 237 -15.64 -3.74 6.49
CA PRO A 237 -16.89 -4.22 7.10
C PRO A 237 -17.66 -3.16 7.90
N LEU A 238 -17.01 -2.05 8.28
CA LEU A 238 -17.64 -0.93 8.95
C LEU A 238 -18.11 0.12 7.94
N ILE A 239 -17.30 0.39 6.91
CA ILE A 239 -17.53 1.46 5.91
C ILE A 239 -18.58 1.04 4.88
N GLN A 240 -18.47 -0.17 4.32
CA GLN A 240 -19.32 -0.58 3.20
C GLN A 240 -20.80 -0.80 3.56
N PRO A 241 -21.16 -1.50 4.65
CA PRO A 241 -22.56 -1.83 4.90
C PRO A 241 -23.49 -0.62 5.07
N PRO A 242 -23.11 0.48 5.75
CA PRO A 242 -23.92 1.71 5.77
C PRO A 242 -24.21 2.26 4.37
N ILE A 243 -23.22 2.27 3.49
CA ILE A 243 -23.35 2.78 2.11
C ILE A 243 -24.24 1.85 1.27
N MET A 244 -24.04 0.53 1.39
CA MET A 244 -24.93 -0.46 0.80
C MET A 244 -26.37 -0.22 1.25
N LYS A 245 -26.58 0.03 2.55
CA LYS A 245 -27.91 0.28 3.12
C LYS A 245 -28.54 1.59 2.67
N ALA A 246 -27.74 2.63 2.45
CA ALA A 246 -28.19 3.94 2.00
C ALA A 246 -28.53 3.99 0.51
N LEU A 247 -27.75 3.33 -0.35
CA LEU A 247 -27.88 3.46 -1.81
C LEU A 247 -28.71 2.36 -2.47
N THR A 248 -28.91 1.21 -1.84
CA THR A 248 -29.67 0.09 -2.41
C THR A 248 -31.01 -0.11 -1.72
N THR A 249 -32.02 -0.57 -2.45
CA THR A 249 -33.34 -0.95 -1.90
C THR A 249 -33.37 -2.41 -1.47
N GLU A 250 -34.31 -2.81 -0.61
CA GLU A 250 -34.44 -4.22 -0.21
C GLU A 250 -34.72 -5.16 -1.39
N GLU A 251 -35.57 -4.74 -2.32
CA GLU A 251 -35.90 -5.51 -3.53
C GLU A 251 -34.65 -5.79 -4.39
N GLU A 252 -33.76 -4.80 -4.52
CA GLU A 252 -32.49 -4.96 -5.22
C GLU A 252 -31.55 -5.94 -4.49
N ARG A 253 -31.51 -5.91 -3.15
CA ARG A 253 -30.67 -6.81 -2.34
C ARG A 253 -31.14 -8.27 -2.40
N LYS A 254 -32.44 -8.48 -2.62
CA LYS A 254 -33.06 -9.81 -2.74
C LYS A 254 -32.91 -10.43 -4.14
N ILE A 255 -32.32 -9.72 -5.11
CA ILE A 255 -32.03 -10.28 -6.45
C ILE A 255 -31.12 -11.51 -6.29
N THR A 256 -31.65 -12.67 -6.67
CA THR A 256 -30.94 -13.95 -6.67
C THR A 256 -30.02 -14.05 -7.87
N MET A 257 -28.77 -14.42 -7.64
CA MET A 257 -27.81 -14.61 -8.72
C MET A 257 -27.96 -15.99 -9.34
N VAL A 258 -27.87 -16.06 -10.67
CA VAL A 258 -27.85 -17.33 -11.41
C VAL A 258 -26.53 -18.04 -11.20
N GLN A 259 -26.55 -19.38 -11.19
CA GLN A 259 -25.34 -20.18 -11.07
C GLN A 259 -24.34 -19.82 -12.18
N LEU A 260 -23.07 -19.67 -11.79
CA LEU A 260 -21.99 -19.37 -12.72
C LEU A 260 -21.79 -20.50 -13.72
N ARG A 261 -21.43 -20.15 -14.96
CA ARG A 261 -21.03 -21.16 -15.96
C ARG A 261 -19.75 -21.88 -15.52
N ALA A 262 -19.60 -23.13 -15.97
CA ALA A 262 -18.33 -23.82 -15.85
C ALA A 262 -17.27 -23.12 -16.70
N VAL A 263 -16.10 -22.86 -16.10
CA VAL A 263 -14.95 -22.27 -16.78
C VAL A 263 -13.96 -23.39 -17.07
N SER A 264 -13.57 -23.53 -18.35
CA SER A 264 -12.64 -24.58 -18.77
C SER A 264 -11.23 -24.32 -18.24
N LYS A 265 -10.43 -25.38 -18.06
CA LYS A 265 -9.03 -25.25 -17.61
C LYS A 265 -8.22 -24.40 -18.60
N THR A 266 -8.43 -24.59 -19.91
CA THR A 266 -7.78 -23.81 -20.96
C THR A 266 -8.08 -22.32 -20.83
N GLU A 267 -9.34 -21.95 -20.57
CA GLU A 267 -9.73 -20.55 -20.39
C GLU A 267 -9.03 -19.90 -19.20
N ARG A 268 -8.90 -20.63 -18.07
CA ARG A 268 -8.18 -20.14 -16.88
C ARG A 268 -6.70 -19.93 -17.13
N ILE A 269 -6.05 -20.80 -17.91
CA ILE A 269 -4.63 -20.71 -18.26
C ILE A 269 -4.37 -19.57 -19.27
N VAL A 270 -5.26 -19.41 -20.27
CA VAL A 270 -5.09 -18.40 -21.32
C VAL A 270 -5.37 -17.00 -20.80
N PHE A 271 -6.26 -16.84 -19.82
CA PHE A 271 -6.63 -15.53 -19.28
C PHE A 271 -5.44 -14.67 -18.79
N PRO A 272 -4.56 -15.12 -17.87
CA PRO A 272 -3.44 -14.30 -17.40
C PRO A 272 -2.45 -13.97 -18.54
N LEU A 273 -2.28 -14.86 -19.51
CA LEU A 273 -1.43 -14.62 -20.69
C LEU A 273 -2.03 -13.53 -21.59
N LEU A 274 -3.33 -13.60 -21.85
CA LEU A 274 -4.04 -12.59 -22.64
C LEU A 274 -4.03 -11.23 -21.92
N LEU A 275 -4.27 -11.22 -20.60
CA LEU A 275 -4.20 -10.01 -19.79
C LEU A 275 -2.79 -9.39 -19.86
N LEU A 276 -1.74 -10.20 -19.75
CA LEU A 276 -0.36 -9.73 -19.87
C LEU A 276 -0.07 -9.13 -21.25
N VAL A 277 -0.49 -9.78 -22.33
CA VAL A 277 -0.34 -9.24 -23.70
C VAL A 277 -1.09 -7.93 -23.85
N LEU A 278 -2.30 -7.83 -23.32
CA LEU A 278 -3.10 -6.60 -23.37
C LEU A 278 -2.41 -5.46 -22.61
N VAL A 279 -1.84 -5.75 -21.43
CA VAL A 279 -1.06 -4.78 -20.65
C VAL A 279 0.19 -4.35 -21.41
N ALA A 280 0.94 -5.29 -21.98
CA ALA A 280 2.14 -4.98 -22.76
C ALA A 280 1.84 -4.08 -23.97
N LEU A 281 0.69 -4.25 -24.62
CA LEU A 281 0.30 -3.46 -25.79
C LEU A 281 -0.33 -2.10 -25.45
N LEU A 282 -1.12 -2.01 -24.38
CA LEU A 282 -1.90 -0.79 -24.08
C LEU A 282 -1.28 0.06 -22.96
N LEU A 283 -0.68 -0.56 -21.94
CA LEU A 283 -0.20 0.11 -20.74
C LEU A 283 1.06 -0.58 -20.17
N PRO A 284 2.22 -0.45 -20.82
CA PRO A 284 3.45 -1.11 -20.41
C PRO A 284 3.92 -0.73 -19.01
N ASP A 285 3.59 0.47 -18.52
CA ASP A 285 3.94 0.93 -17.17
C ASP A 285 3.25 0.13 -16.05
N ALA A 286 2.13 -0.55 -16.35
CA ALA A 286 1.47 -1.48 -15.43
C ALA A 286 2.08 -2.90 -15.47
N ALA A 287 3.03 -3.17 -16.39
CA ALA A 287 3.56 -4.51 -16.61
C ALA A 287 4.29 -5.10 -15.39
N PRO A 288 5.07 -4.35 -14.58
CA PRO A 288 5.68 -4.92 -13.38
C PRO A 288 4.65 -5.49 -12.41
N LEU A 289 3.57 -4.74 -12.13
CA LEU A 289 2.49 -5.16 -11.25
C LEU A 289 1.69 -6.31 -11.87
N LEU A 290 1.04 -6.07 -13.01
CA LEU A 290 0.14 -7.07 -13.62
C LEU A 290 0.89 -8.30 -14.13
N GLY A 291 2.14 -8.16 -14.54
CA GLY A 291 3.00 -9.28 -14.93
C GLY A 291 3.30 -10.22 -13.76
N MET A 292 3.70 -9.67 -12.61
CA MET A 292 3.96 -10.48 -11.41
C MET A 292 2.68 -11.13 -10.87
N PHE A 293 1.56 -10.42 -10.91
CA PHE A 293 0.24 -10.97 -10.59
C PHE A 293 -0.17 -12.10 -11.53
N CYS A 294 -0.05 -11.92 -12.85
CA CYS A 294 -0.34 -12.95 -13.85
C CYS A 294 0.58 -14.16 -13.72
N PHE A 295 1.86 -13.96 -13.37
CA PHE A 295 2.79 -15.06 -13.13
C PHE A 295 2.36 -15.90 -11.92
N GLY A 296 1.96 -15.25 -10.82
CA GLY A 296 1.33 -15.90 -9.68
C GLY A 296 0.12 -16.75 -10.08
N ASN A 297 -0.78 -16.15 -10.87
CA ASN A 297 -1.98 -16.86 -11.33
C ASN A 297 -1.66 -18.04 -12.26
N LEU A 298 -0.72 -17.88 -13.19
CA LEU A 298 -0.32 -18.95 -14.10
C LEU A 298 0.27 -20.15 -13.34
N MET A 299 1.08 -19.91 -12.30
CA MET A 299 1.62 -20.99 -11.45
C MET A 299 0.50 -21.81 -10.80
N LYS A 300 -0.57 -21.15 -10.37
CA LYS A 300 -1.77 -21.79 -9.81
C LYS A 300 -2.54 -22.59 -10.87
N GLU A 301 -2.85 -21.99 -12.02
CA GLU A 301 -3.78 -22.57 -12.99
C GLU A 301 -3.15 -23.61 -13.92
N CYS A 302 -1.82 -23.56 -14.16
CA CYS A 302 -1.17 -24.52 -15.05
C CYS A 302 -1.09 -25.93 -14.45
N GLY A 303 -1.00 -26.05 -13.12
CA GLY A 303 -1.02 -27.32 -12.39
C GLY A 303 0.21 -28.21 -12.59
N VAL A 304 1.30 -27.68 -13.16
CA VAL A 304 2.57 -28.41 -13.34
C VAL A 304 3.67 -27.96 -12.38
N VAL A 305 3.47 -26.81 -11.71
CA VAL A 305 4.42 -26.22 -10.75
C VAL A 305 3.81 -26.09 -9.35
N GLU A 306 3.13 -27.15 -8.89
CA GLU A 306 2.45 -27.16 -7.57
C GLU A 306 3.38 -26.71 -6.43
N ARG A 307 4.62 -27.20 -6.40
CA ARG A 307 5.63 -26.81 -5.40
C ARG A 307 5.94 -25.31 -5.42
N LEU A 308 5.98 -24.68 -6.60
CA LEU A 308 6.22 -23.24 -6.71
C LEU A 308 5.00 -22.46 -6.27
N SER A 309 3.81 -22.81 -6.78
CA SER A 309 2.55 -22.15 -6.39
C SER A 309 2.34 -22.21 -4.88
N ASP A 310 2.59 -23.38 -4.27
CA ASP A 310 2.48 -23.59 -2.82
C ASP A 310 3.51 -22.77 -2.03
N THR A 311 4.76 -22.75 -2.49
CA THR A 311 5.82 -21.93 -1.87
C THR A 311 5.48 -20.44 -1.95
N VAL A 312 4.96 -19.98 -3.09
CA VAL A 312 4.64 -18.57 -3.34
C VAL A 312 3.50 -18.08 -2.45
N GLN A 313 2.39 -18.81 -2.38
CA GLN A 313 1.21 -18.41 -1.60
C GLN A 313 1.36 -18.63 -0.08
N ASN A 314 2.38 -19.37 0.35
CA ASN A 314 2.66 -19.66 1.76
C ASN A 314 4.01 -19.07 2.20
N ALA A 315 5.09 -19.85 2.08
CA ALA A 315 6.38 -19.51 2.70
C ALA A 315 6.98 -18.20 2.18
N LEU A 316 6.99 -17.99 0.86
CA LEU A 316 7.60 -16.81 0.26
C LEU A 316 6.85 -15.53 0.63
N ILE A 317 5.51 -15.51 0.45
CA ILE A 317 4.73 -14.33 0.81
C ILE A 317 4.87 -14.02 2.30
N ASN A 318 4.90 -15.03 3.18
CA ASN A 318 5.06 -14.81 4.62
C ASN A 318 6.42 -14.17 4.95
N ILE A 319 7.51 -14.60 4.32
CA ILE A 319 8.85 -14.02 4.52
C ILE A 319 8.87 -12.57 4.03
N VAL A 320 8.40 -12.33 2.81
CA VAL A 320 8.42 -10.99 2.20
C VAL A 320 7.49 -10.02 2.94
N THR A 321 6.36 -10.50 3.45
CA THR A 321 5.42 -9.73 4.29
C THR A 321 6.09 -9.21 5.56
N ILE A 322 6.92 -10.04 6.22
CA ILE A 322 7.64 -9.63 7.43
C ILE A 322 8.62 -8.49 7.10
N PHE A 323 9.46 -8.66 6.08
CA PHE A 323 10.43 -7.64 5.69
C PHE A 323 9.75 -6.37 5.19
N LEU A 324 8.69 -6.50 4.38
CA LEU A 324 7.93 -5.36 3.90
C LEU A 324 7.30 -4.59 5.06
N GLY A 325 6.67 -5.26 6.01
CA GLY A 325 6.02 -4.58 7.12
C GLY A 325 7.02 -3.87 8.03
N LEU A 326 8.18 -4.48 8.33
CA LEU A 326 9.26 -3.81 9.05
C LEU A 326 9.82 -2.61 8.28
N ALA A 327 9.98 -2.75 6.95
CA ALA A 327 10.43 -1.69 6.06
C ALA A 327 9.44 -0.52 5.98
N VAL A 328 8.12 -0.78 5.92
CA VAL A 328 7.08 0.25 6.01
C VAL A 328 7.12 0.92 7.39
N GLY A 329 7.29 0.13 8.46
CA GLY A 329 7.45 0.64 9.82
C GLY A 329 8.64 1.58 9.98
N SER A 330 9.72 1.38 9.21
CA SER A 330 10.88 2.30 9.17
C SER A 330 10.52 3.71 8.72
N LYS A 331 9.43 3.88 7.97
CA LYS A 331 8.90 5.18 7.51
C LYS A 331 7.90 5.80 8.49
N LEU A 332 7.65 5.16 9.63
CA LEU A 332 6.84 5.72 10.71
C LEU A 332 7.70 6.51 11.71
N VAL A 333 8.69 7.25 11.23
CA VAL A 333 9.47 8.19 12.04
C VAL A 333 8.69 9.49 12.27
N ALA A 334 8.91 10.12 13.42
CA ALA A 334 8.10 11.24 13.89
C ALA A 334 8.01 12.43 12.91
N ASP A 335 9.13 12.80 12.30
CA ASP A 335 9.24 13.91 11.35
C ASP A 335 8.53 13.65 10.02
N LYS A 336 8.30 12.39 9.64
CA LYS A 336 7.56 12.03 8.42
C LYS A 336 6.08 11.79 8.69
N PHE A 337 5.75 11.17 9.84
CA PHE A 337 4.38 10.77 10.12
C PHE A 337 3.55 11.85 10.82
N LEU A 338 4.12 12.61 11.78
CA LEU A 338 3.42 13.65 12.53
C LEU A 338 3.36 14.98 11.76
N GLN A 339 2.93 14.91 10.50
CA GLN A 339 2.77 16.05 9.62
C GLN A 339 1.28 16.34 9.33
N PRO A 340 0.88 17.59 9.11
CA PRO A 340 -0.50 17.95 8.74
C PRO A 340 -1.01 17.16 7.53
N GLU A 341 -0.13 16.90 6.56
CA GLU A 341 -0.38 16.13 5.35
C GLU A 341 -0.90 14.72 5.68
N THR A 342 -0.33 14.05 6.69
CA THR A 342 -0.74 12.71 7.13
C THR A 342 -2.22 12.67 7.55
N LEU A 343 -2.73 13.72 8.20
CA LEU A 343 -4.14 13.81 8.56
C LEU A 343 -5.03 13.92 7.31
N GLY A 344 -4.55 14.61 6.29
CA GLY A 344 -5.15 14.68 4.96
C GLY A 344 -5.25 13.30 4.33
N ILE A 345 -4.14 12.56 4.31
CA ILE A 345 -4.06 11.19 3.77
C ILE A 345 -5.07 10.28 4.46
N LEU A 346 -5.12 10.32 5.80
CA LEU A 346 -6.07 9.54 6.57
C LEU A 346 -7.52 9.93 6.21
N THR A 347 -7.85 11.21 6.18
CA THR A 347 -9.22 11.67 5.89
C THR A 347 -9.64 11.31 4.47
N LEU A 348 -8.78 11.59 3.49
CA LEU A 348 -9.00 11.29 2.07
C LEU A 348 -9.17 9.79 1.85
N GLY A 349 -8.40 8.94 2.53
CA GLY A 349 -8.51 7.48 2.40
C GLY A 349 -9.89 6.94 2.80
N ILE A 350 -10.51 7.43 3.88
CA ILE A 350 -11.88 7.02 4.25
C ILE A 350 -12.87 7.43 3.17
N VAL A 351 -12.77 8.67 2.69
CA VAL A 351 -13.63 9.20 1.64
C VAL A 351 -13.46 8.39 0.34
N ALA A 352 -12.24 7.98 0.02
CA ALA A 352 -11.91 7.17 -1.15
C ALA A 352 -12.71 5.85 -1.17
N PHE A 353 -12.71 5.13 -0.04
CA PHE A 353 -13.47 3.88 0.11
C PHE A 353 -14.97 4.12 0.03
N CYS A 354 -15.46 5.22 0.60
CA CYS A 354 -16.87 5.59 0.51
C CYS A 354 -17.30 5.81 -0.95
N ILE A 355 -16.51 6.58 -1.70
CA ILE A 355 -16.77 6.87 -3.11
C ILE A 355 -16.66 5.61 -3.96
N GLY A 356 -15.58 4.82 -3.83
CA GLY A 356 -15.40 3.59 -4.61
C GLY A 356 -16.51 2.56 -4.36
N THR A 357 -16.97 2.44 -3.10
CA THR A 357 -18.12 1.60 -2.76
C THR A 357 -19.39 2.13 -3.43
N ALA A 358 -19.66 3.43 -3.33
CA ALA A 358 -20.83 4.06 -3.91
C ALA A 358 -20.85 3.93 -5.44
N THR A 359 -19.75 4.19 -6.13
CA THR A 359 -19.66 4.08 -7.60
C THR A 359 -19.80 2.64 -8.08
N GLY A 360 -19.24 1.67 -7.36
CA GLY A 360 -19.46 0.24 -7.63
C GLY A 360 -20.94 -0.14 -7.55
N LEU A 361 -21.65 0.29 -6.50
CA LEU A 361 -23.10 0.07 -6.35
C LEU A 361 -23.92 0.75 -7.45
N LEU A 362 -23.58 2.00 -7.78
CA LEU A 362 -24.25 2.77 -8.84
C LEU A 362 -24.02 2.14 -10.22
N MET A 363 -22.83 1.61 -10.49
CA MET A 363 -22.54 0.89 -11.72
C MET A 363 -23.37 -0.40 -11.82
N ALA A 364 -23.53 -1.15 -10.72
CA ALA A 364 -24.41 -2.32 -10.72
C ALA A 364 -25.87 -1.95 -11.03
N LYS A 365 -26.36 -0.82 -10.50
CA LYS A 365 -27.69 -0.28 -10.83
C LYS A 365 -27.79 0.15 -12.29
N LEU A 366 -26.75 0.77 -12.84
CA LEU A 366 -26.69 1.15 -14.25
C LEU A 366 -26.75 -0.10 -15.14
N MET A 367 -25.97 -1.13 -14.81
CA MET A 367 -25.99 -2.41 -15.51
C MET A 367 -27.38 -3.05 -15.47
N ASN A 368 -28.14 -2.91 -14.38
CA ASN A 368 -29.51 -3.41 -14.27
C ASN A 368 -30.53 -2.70 -15.17
N LYS A 369 -30.22 -1.48 -15.64
CA LYS A 369 -31.08 -0.78 -16.61
C LYS A 369 -30.87 -1.27 -18.05
N VAL A 370 -29.68 -1.83 -18.35
CA VAL A 370 -29.29 -2.20 -19.71
C VAL A 370 -29.28 -3.72 -19.93
N SER A 371 -29.05 -4.52 -18.87
CA SER A 371 -28.94 -5.98 -18.98
C SER A 371 -30.26 -6.70 -18.74
N LYS A 372 -30.51 -7.75 -19.55
CA LYS A 372 -31.63 -8.69 -19.33
C LYS A 372 -31.47 -9.48 -18.03
N HIS A 373 -30.24 -9.86 -17.69
CA HIS A 373 -29.91 -10.54 -16.44
C HIS A 373 -29.42 -9.51 -15.42
N LYS A 374 -30.27 -9.22 -14.44
CA LYS A 374 -29.95 -8.25 -13.38
C LYS A 374 -28.83 -8.81 -12.49
N VAL A 375 -27.94 -7.91 -12.09
CA VAL A 375 -26.87 -8.14 -11.12
C VAL A 375 -27.33 -7.57 -9.78
N ASN A 376 -27.17 -8.33 -8.70
CA ASN A 376 -27.44 -7.83 -7.36
C ASN A 376 -26.50 -6.65 -7.06
N PRO A 377 -27.00 -5.44 -6.75
CA PRO A 377 -26.14 -4.27 -6.54
C PRO A 377 -25.09 -4.44 -5.44
N LEU A 378 -25.32 -5.29 -4.44
CA LEU A 378 -24.33 -5.58 -3.39
C LEU A 378 -23.01 -6.16 -3.94
N ILE A 379 -23.06 -6.79 -5.11
CA ILE A 379 -21.87 -7.29 -5.83
C ILE A 379 -21.01 -6.12 -6.31
N GLY A 380 -21.60 -4.95 -6.59
CA GLY A 380 -20.88 -3.76 -7.04
C GLY A 380 -19.93 -3.19 -6.00
N SER A 381 -20.33 -3.16 -4.72
CA SER A 381 -19.44 -2.76 -3.63
C SER A 381 -18.25 -3.70 -3.42
N ALA A 382 -18.37 -4.96 -3.86
CA ALA A 382 -17.24 -5.89 -3.83
C ALA A 382 -16.17 -5.57 -4.89
N GLY A 383 -16.37 -4.56 -5.75
CA GLY A 383 -15.35 -4.05 -6.67
C GLY A 383 -14.19 -3.32 -5.98
N VAL A 384 -14.36 -2.89 -4.72
CA VAL A 384 -13.26 -2.41 -3.88
C VAL A 384 -12.35 -3.59 -3.55
N SER A 385 -11.06 -3.50 -3.89
CA SER A 385 -10.18 -4.67 -4.03
C SER A 385 -9.63 -5.26 -2.73
N ALA A 386 -10.37 -5.12 -1.62
CA ALA A 386 -10.05 -5.75 -0.34
C ALA A 386 -10.35 -7.26 -0.41
N VAL A 387 -9.45 -8.04 -1.02
CA VAL A 387 -9.60 -9.49 -1.20
C VAL A 387 -9.26 -10.25 0.09
N PRO A 388 -10.08 -11.25 0.50
CA PRO A 388 -11.43 -11.59 0.05
C PRO A 388 -12.54 -10.87 0.85
N MET A 389 -12.17 -9.93 1.73
CA MET A 389 -13.06 -9.35 2.73
C MET A 389 -14.25 -8.58 2.14
N ALA A 390 -14.06 -7.76 1.10
CA ALA A 390 -15.15 -7.01 0.47
C ALA A 390 -16.27 -7.94 -0.06
N ALA A 391 -15.89 -9.05 -0.70
CA ALA A 391 -16.84 -10.06 -1.15
C ALA A 391 -17.56 -10.76 0.02
N ARG A 392 -16.87 -11.00 1.15
CA ARG A 392 -17.48 -11.55 2.36
C ARG A 392 -18.48 -10.57 3.00
N VAL A 393 -18.18 -9.28 3.00
CA VAL A 393 -19.08 -8.23 3.51
C VAL A 393 -20.32 -8.12 2.63
N ALA A 394 -20.17 -8.10 1.31
CA ALA A 394 -21.29 -8.14 0.39
C ALA A 394 -22.17 -9.38 0.59
N ASN A 395 -21.55 -10.55 0.82
CA ASN A 395 -22.26 -11.78 1.14
C ASN A 395 -23.02 -11.70 2.46
N LYS A 396 -22.41 -11.15 3.52
CA LYS A 396 -23.07 -10.95 4.81
C LYS A 396 -24.32 -10.08 4.68
N VAL A 397 -24.21 -8.93 4.01
CA VAL A 397 -25.34 -8.02 3.79
C VAL A 397 -26.40 -8.64 2.87
N GLY A 398 -25.98 -9.48 1.91
CA GLY A 398 -26.89 -10.27 1.08
C GLY A 398 -27.72 -11.26 1.90
N LEU A 399 -27.08 -11.99 2.82
CA LEU A 399 -27.73 -12.94 3.72
C LEU A 399 -28.64 -12.25 4.76
N GLU A 400 -28.32 -11.02 5.18
CA GLU A 400 -29.22 -10.20 6.00
C GLU A 400 -30.55 -9.90 5.27
N ALA A 401 -30.51 -9.71 3.94
CA ALA A 401 -31.70 -9.41 3.14
C ALA A 401 -32.45 -10.67 2.67
N ASN A 402 -31.73 -11.75 2.37
CA ASN A 402 -32.27 -13.06 2.01
C ASN A 402 -31.31 -14.18 2.45
N PRO A 403 -31.67 -14.98 3.49
CA PRO A 403 -30.81 -16.05 4.02
C PRO A 403 -30.43 -17.15 3.02
N GLN A 404 -31.11 -17.26 1.88
CA GLN A 404 -30.81 -18.24 0.83
C GLN A 404 -29.97 -17.66 -0.31
N ASN A 405 -29.67 -16.35 -0.30
CA ASN A 405 -28.96 -15.67 -1.37
C ASN A 405 -27.45 -15.56 -1.09
N PHE A 406 -26.70 -16.61 -1.43
CA PHE A 406 -25.25 -16.64 -1.28
C PHE A 406 -24.56 -15.87 -2.41
N LEU A 407 -23.92 -14.75 -2.07
CA LEU A 407 -23.28 -13.87 -3.04
C LEU A 407 -21.76 -14.06 -3.14
N LEU A 408 -21.12 -14.75 -2.19
CA LEU A 408 -19.65 -14.80 -2.10
C LEU A 408 -18.98 -15.18 -3.42
N MET A 409 -19.42 -16.27 -4.06
CA MET A 409 -18.84 -16.73 -5.34
C MET A 409 -19.07 -15.75 -6.48
N HIS A 410 -20.15 -14.97 -6.46
CA HIS A 410 -20.44 -13.96 -7.49
C HIS A 410 -19.69 -12.65 -7.23
N ALA A 411 -19.54 -12.29 -5.94
CA ALA A 411 -18.86 -11.08 -5.48
C ALA A 411 -17.34 -11.17 -5.61
N MET A 412 -16.77 -12.38 -5.69
CA MET A 412 -15.34 -12.56 -5.99
C MET A 412 -14.96 -12.05 -7.39
N GLY A 413 -15.86 -12.13 -8.39
CA GLY A 413 -15.57 -11.62 -9.74
C GLY A 413 -15.18 -10.14 -9.75
N PRO A 414 -16.05 -9.22 -9.29
CA PRO A 414 -15.72 -7.81 -9.15
C PRO A 414 -14.52 -7.54 -8.24
N ASN A 415 -14.32 -8.32 -7.18
CA ASN A 415 -13.20 -8.12 -6.25
C ASN A 415 -11.86 -8.35 -6.95
N VAL A 416 -11.75 -9.43 -7.73
CA VAL A 416 -10.59 -9.69 -8.59
C VAL A 416 -10.45 -8.63 -9.68
N ALA A 417 -11.56 -8.21 -10.30
CA ALA A 417 -11.54 -7.11 -11.27
C ALA A 417 -11.05 -5.80 -10.66
N GLY A 418 -11.33 -5.56 -9.37
CA GLY A 418 -10.84 -4.42 -8.61
C GLY A 418 -9.32 -4.45 -8.42
N VAL A 419 -8.74 -5.61 -8.14
CA VAL A 419 -7.27 -5.77 -8.05
C VAL A 419 -6.62 -5.42 -9.39
N ILE A 420 -7.15 -5.96 -10.48
CA ILE A 420 -6.68 -5.63 -11.84
C ILE A 420 -6.84 -4.12 -12.11
N GLY A 421 -8.01 -3.57 -11.79
CA GLY A 421 -8.32 -2.16 -11.99
C GLY A 421 -7.40 -1.22 -11.22
N SER A 422 -7.04 -1.57 -9.98
CA SER A 422 -6.13 -0.79 -9.14
C SER A 422 -4.73 -0.73 -9.75
N ALA A 423 -4.21 -1.87 -10.23
CA ALA A 423 -2.93 -1.93 -10.92
C ALA A 423 -2.94 -1.20 -12.28
N VAL A 424 -4.05 -1.23 -13.02
CA VAL A 424 -4.22 -0.44 -14.24
C VAL A 424 -4.22 1.06 -13.91
N ALA A 425 -4.99 1.50 -12.91
CA ALA A 425 -5.01 2.90 -12.47
C ALA A 425 -3.61 3.37 -12.05
N ALA A 426 -2.90 2.55 -11.27
CA ALA A 426 -1.50 2.78 -10.91
C ALA A 426 -0.59 2.97 -12.12
N GLY A 427 -0.65 2.07 -13.11
CA GLY A 427 0.17 2.21 -14.32
C GLY A 427 -0.17 3.46 -15.14
N VAL A 428 -1.44 3.84 -15.23
CA VAL A 428 -1.85 5.09 -15.90
C VAL A 428 -1.28 6.31 -15.16
N MET A 429 -1.32 6.30 -13.83
CA MET A 429 -0.83 7.42 -13.01
C MET A 429 0.70 7.54 -13.06
N ILE A 430 1.42 6.43 -12.98
CA ILE A 430 2.88 6.39 -13.17
C ILE A 430 3.22 6.93 -14.56
N LYS A 431 2.58 6.43 -15.62
CA LYS A 431 2.82 6.91 -16.99
C LYS A 431 2.59 8.41 -17.14
N TYR A 432 1.52 8.91 -16.52
CA TYR A 432 1.14 10.32 -16.65
C TYR A 432 2.10 11.26 -15.90
N LEU A 433 2.70 10.81 -14.80
CA LEU A 433 3.46 11.66 -13.89
C LEU A 433 4.97 11.44 -13.93
N SER A 434 5.43 10.21 -14.16
CA SER A 434 6.86 9.90 -14.30
C SER A 434 7.44 10.31 -15.66
N GLY A 435 6.59 10.76 -16.59
CA GLY A 435 6.99 11.34 -17.88
C GLY A 435 7.02 12.88 -17.91
N MET A 436 6.72 13.53 -16.78
CA MET A 436 6.98 14.96 -16.55
C MET A 436 8.29 15.10 -15.79
#